data_AF-A0A5N5NN38-F1
#
_entry.id   AF-A0A5N5NN38-F1
#
_cell.length_a   1.000
_cell.length_b   1.000
_cell.length_c   1.000
_cell.angle_alpha   90.00
_cell.angle_beta   90.00
_cell.angle_gamma   90.00
#
_symmetry.space_group_name_H-M   'P 1'
#
loop_
_entity.id
_entity.type
_entity.pdbx_description
1 polymer ?
#
loop_
_entity_poly.entity_id
_entity_poly.type
_entity_poly.pdbx_seq_one_letter_code
_entity_poly.pdbx_strand_id
1 'polypeptide(L)'
;MIKMDSSKISVGHIALISILFAGVLYLCTWSASISSPFLFSSRRLYNHCSSRSQSDMENLKVPVDELGLALEKASTPNKTVIIAVVNKAYVEQSVDAEMTMFDLFLESFWLGEDTRPLLDHLLIIAVDQAAYGRCLFKRLNCYKLETEGADQFEGEKIYMSPGFIKMMWRRTHLLLEVLKHGYNFIFTDTDVMWLRNPFSRLGIYNESVDLQMSTDWFNGDPQSENNAINTGFYFTRSNNKTISLFETWYGRKDNSSGKKEQDVLFDLMTAGMFGQLGVHPRFLDTVYFSGFCTDSNDIKAVITVHANCCRSINAKVGDLTVVLRDWKRYKAASAAAAEAPPSNVTVPFGWTDAMDAFKRLQKRDVLFGVDRPAKVSFADSFIDPGDEIMAQKYGEIEKIELARNMPSARRKDFGFVTFDTHDAAVTCAKSINNAELGEGDNKLGPAYQHPFRGGKESISVVEISDPEIIHCFWSQDMENLKVPVDELGLALEKASTPNKTVIIAVVNKAYVEQSVDAETTMFDLFLESFWLGEDTRPLLDHLLIIAVDQAAYERCLFKRLNCYKLETEGADQFEGEKIYMSPGFIKMMWRRTHLLLEVLKHGYNFIFTVRFSLNSVDFCVLV
;
A
#
# COMPACT_ATOMS: atom_id res chain seq x y z
N MET A 1 -50.83 -21.21 47.63
CA MET A 1 -49.77 -21.98 48.33
C MET A 1 -48.61 -22.02 47.37
N ILE A 2 -47.44 -21.43 47.62
CA ILE A 2 -46.52 -21.60 48.75
C ILE A 2 -45.77 -20.28 49.03
N LYS A 3 -45.44 -20.09 50.32
CA LYS A 3 -44.72 -18.98 50.96
C LYS A 3 -43.38 -18.61 50.30
N MET A 4 -43.09 -17.31 50.26
CA MET A 4 -41.72 -16.77 50.27
C MET A 4 -41.03 -17.17 51.58
N ASP A 5 -39.80 -17.67 51.46
CA ASP A 5 -38.87 -17.83 52.57
C ASP A 5 -37.57 -17.09 52.21
N SER A 6 -37.23 -16.07 52.98
CA SER A 6 -36.00 -15.30 52.87
C SER A 6 -35.06 -15.71 53.99
N SER A 7 -33.97 -16.40 53.64
CA SER A 7 -32.70 -16.47 54.37
C SER A 7 -31.77 -17.42 53.55
N LYS A 8 -30.45 -17.28 53.41
CA LYS A 8 -29.40 -16.78 54.30
C LYS A 8 -28.22 -16.35 53.43
N ILE A 9 -27.92 -15.06 53.33
CA ILE A 9 -26.56 -14.64 52.95
C ILE A 9 -25.73 -14.76 54.23
N SER A 10 -24.85 -15.75 54.27
CA SER A 10 -23.96 -16.00 55.40
C SER A 10 -23.16 -14.73 55.71
N VAL A 11 -23.19 -14.29 56.97
CA VAL A 11 -22.42 -13.15 57.49
C VAL A 11 -20.92 -13.25 57.13
N GLY A 12 -20.42 -14.47 56.90
CA GLY A 12 -19.06 -14.71 56.41
C GLY A 12 -18.77 -14.12 55.01
N HIS A 13 -19.75 -14.05 54.11
CA HIS A 13 -19.54 -13.49 52.76
C HIS A 13 -19.46 -11.96 52.80
N ILE A 14 -20.23 -11.31 53.67
CA ILE A 14 -20.16 -9.86 53.87
C ILE A 14 -18.82 -9.50 54.52
N ALA A 15 -18.38 -10.29 55.51
CA ALA A 15 -17.07 -10.08 56.14
C ALA A 15 -15.90 -10.25 55.15
N LEU A 16 -15.97 -11.24 54.24
CA LEU A 16 -14.94 -11.46 53.23
C LEU A 16 -14.85 -10.31 52.22
N ILE A 17 -16.00 -9.80 51.77
CA ILE A 17 -16.09 -8.64 50.88
C ILE A 17 -15.56 -7.38 51.57
N SER A 18 -15.89 -7.17 52.85
CA SER A 18 -15.38 -6.04 53.62
C SER A 18 -13.86 -6.10 53.83
N ILE A 19 -13.28 -7.29 54.03
CA ILE A 19 -11.82 -7.46 54.15
C ILE A 19 -11.13 -7.22 52.80
N LEU A 20 -11.70 -7.70 51.70
CA LEU A 20 -11.19 -7.43 50.35
C LEU A 20 -11.22 -5.93 50.02
N PHE A 21 -12.31 -5.24 50.35
CA PHE A 21 -12.42 -3.78 50.17
C PHE A 21 -11.42 -3.01 51.04
N ALA A 22 -11.22 -3.43 52.30
CA ALA A 22 -10.22 -2.83 53.18
C ALA A 22 -8.79 -3.06 52.68
N GLY A 23 -8.50 -4.23 52.11
CA GLY A 23 -7.20 -4.55 51.50
C GLY A 23 -6.89 -3.70 50.26
N VAL A 24 -7.88 -3.46 49.40
CA VAL A 24 -7.74 -2.56 48.25
C VAL A 24 -7.55 -1.11 48.69
N LEU A 25 -8.29 -0.64 49.70
CA LEU A 25 -8.10 0.69 50.29
C LEU A 25 -6.72 0.85 50.95
N TYR A 26 -6.19 -0.20 51.59
CA TYR A 26 -4.84 -0.19 52.15
C TYR A 26 -3.78 -0.11 51.05
N LEU A 27 -3.91 -0.88 49.97
CA LEU A 27 -3.00 -0.83 48.83
C LEU A 27 -3.02 0.52 48.11
N CYS A 28 -4.19 1.14 47.95
CA CYS A 28 -4.34 2.47 47.35
C CYS A 28 -3.80 3.61 48.24
N THR A 29 -3.75 3.41 49.56
CA THR A 29 -3.16 4.41 50.49
C THR A 29 -1.65 4.20 50.70
N TRP A 30 -1.16 2.97 50.52
CA TRP A 30 0.28 2.67 50.53
C TRP A 30 0.99 3.06 49.24
N SER A 31 0.34 2.93 48.07
CA SER A 31 0.90 3.42 46.79
C SER A 31 0.95 4.96 46.72
N ALA A 32 0.14 5.67 47.53
CA ALA A 32 0.14 7.12 47.62
C ALA A 32 1.24 7.71 48.52
N SER A 33 2.06 6.88 49.20
CA SER A 33 3.04 7.33 50.20
C SER A 33 4.52 7.24 49.77
N ILE A 34 4.81 6.99 48.49
CA ILE A 34 6.17 7.12 47.94
C ILE A 34 6.19 8.22 46.88
N SER A 35 6.19 9.46 47.36
CA SER A 35 6.76 10.62 46.67
C SER A 35 7.24 11.57 47.77
N SER A 36 8.53 11.80 47.98
CA SER A 36 9.45 12.55 47.11
C SER A 36 10.80 12.74 47.85
N PRO A 37 11.88 13.28 47.24
CA PRO A 37 12.00 14.75 47.14
C PRO A 37 12.64 15.28 45.84
N PHE A 38 12.55 16.61 45.66
CA PHE A 38 12.99 17.49 44.55
C PHE A 38 11.93 17.66 43.44
N LEU A 39 11.29 18.81 43.17
CA LEU A 39 11.42 20.21 43.58
C LEU A 39 10.07 20.89 43.27
N PHE A 40 9.37 21.48 44.25
CA PHE A 40 8.45 22.60 44.01
C PHE A 40 8.27 23.41 45.31
N SER A 41 8.87 24.60 45.31
CA SER A 41 8.46 25.76 46.10
C SER A 41 8.24 26.85 45.04
N SER A 42 7.10 27.52 44.95
CA SER A 42 6.51 28.29 46.03
C SER A 42 5.02 28.59 45.81
N ARG A 43 4.34 28.72 46.95
CA ARG A 43 2.92 29.02 47.20
C ARG A 43 2.36 30.23 46.46
N ARG A 44 1.05 30.12 46.15
CA ARG A 44 0.14 31.26 45.99
C ARG A 44 0.13 32.13 47.27
N LEU A 45 0.30 33.43 47.11
CA LEU A 45 -0.29 34.43 48.00
C LEU A 45 -1.36 35.19 47.20
N TYR A 46 -2.61 34.98 47.60
CA TYR A 46 -3.70 35.90 47.31
C TYR A 46 -3.46 37.16 48.14
N ASN A 47 -3.31 38.32 47.51
CA ASN A 47 -3.84 39.58 48.05
C ASN A 47 -3.79 40.71 47.02
N HIS A 48 -4.95 41.37 46.95
CA HIS A 48 -5.18 42.77 46.62
C HIS A 48 -5.21 43.23 45.16
N CYS A 49 -6.43 43.58 44.71
CA CYS A 49 -6.69 44.42 43.56
C CYS A 49 -5.91 45.74 43.65
N SER A 50 -5.12 46.01 42.63
CA SER A 50 -4.83 47.38 42.21
C SER A 50 -4.78 47.41 40.69
N SER A 51 -5.67 48.18 40.10
CA SER A 51 -5.71 48.48 38.67
C SER A 51 -4.40 49.11 38.22
N ARG A 52 -3.68 48.51 37.25
CA ARG A 52 -2.77 49.26 36.40
C ARG A 52 -2.50 48.57 35.06
N SER A 53 -3.05 49.21 34.02
CA SER A 53 -2.71 49.21 32.58
C SER A 53 -2.06 47.98 31.95
N GLN A 54 -2.83 47.36 31.03
CA GLN A 54 -2.34 46.73 29.80
C GLN A 54 -1.34 47.65 29.07
N SER A 55 -0.08 47.22 29.00
CA SER A 55 0.73 47.23 27.78
C SER A 55 1.98 46.38 28.01
N ASP A 56 2.43 45.70 26.95
CA ASP A 56 3.78 45.14 26.79
C ASP A 56 4.06 43.76 27.41
N MET A 57 3.49 42.73 26.77
CA MET A 57 4.14 41.42 26.64
C MET A 57 3.83 40.87 25.24
N GLU A 58 4.47 41.46 24.22
CA GLU A 58 4.54 40.84 22.90
C GLU A 58 5.28 39.49 23.01
N ASN A 59 4.70 38.48 22.36
CA ASN A 59 5.17 37.11 22.30
C ASN A 59 6.64 37.00 21.86
N LEU A 60 7.51 36.51 22.76
CA LEU A 60 8.79 35.97 22.35
C LEU A 60 8.57 34.57 21.74
N LYS A 61 8.17 34.50 20.47
CA LYS A 61 8.21 33.26 19.69
C LYS A 61 9.67 32.87 19.48
N VAL A 62 10.19 31.97 20.31
CA VAL A 62 11.44 31.27 19.99
C VAL A 62 11.19 30.49 18.71
N PRO A 63 11.98 30.67 17.63
CA PRO A 63 11.85 29.88 16.42
C PRO A 63 12.07 28.41 16.77
N VAL A 64 11.03 27.59 16.61
CA VAL A 64 11.15 26.15 16.76
C VAL A 64 11.77 25.60 15.48
N ASP A 65 12.90 24.91 15.60
CA ASP A 65 13.52 24.18 14.49
C ASP A 65 12.72 22.90 14.20
N GLU A 66 11.66 23.03 13.41
CA GLU A 66 10.78 21.91 13.06
C GLU A 66 11.51 20.81 12.28
N LEU A 67 12.49 21.17 11.45
CA LEU A 67 13.29 20.20 10.70
C LEU A 67 14.18 19.40 11.66
N GLY A 68 14.85 20.07 12.59
CA GLY A 68 15.65 19.42 13.63
C GLY A 68 14.85 18.41 14.45
N LEU A 69 13.63 18.76 14.86
CA LEU A 69 12.73 17.85 15.58
C LEU A 69 12.31 16.63 14.74
N ALA A 70 12.00 16.83 13.46
CA ALA A 70 11.64 15.75 12.55
C ALA A 70 12.82 14.80 12.31
N LEU A 71 14.04 15.34 12.15
CA LEU A 71 15.26 14.58 11.98
C LEU A 71 15.62 13.79 13.24
N GLU A 72 15.55 14.40 14.41
CA GLU A 72 15.82 13.73 15.68
C GLU A 72 14.90 12.52 15.85
N LYS A 73 13.59 12.71 15.62
CA LYS A 73 12.59 11.65 15.73
C LYS A 73 12.81 10.49 14.76
N ALA A 74 13.23 10.76 13.52
CA ALA A 74 13.40 9.74 12.49
C ALA A 74 14.82 9.14 12.45
N SER A 75 15.78 9.66 13.22
CA SER A 75 17.16 9.22 13.11
C SER A 75 17.45 7.89 13.79
N THR A 76 18.38 7.14 13.20
CA THR A 76 19.06 6.01 13.85
C THR A 76 20.06 6.51 14.91
N PRO A 77 20.60 5.63 15.79
CA PRO A 77 21.62 6.01 16.77
C PRO A 77 22.90 6.65 16.18
N ASN A 78 23.24 6.35 14.91
CA ASN A 78 24.35 6.97 14.18
C ASN A 78 23.93 8.21 13.37
N LYS A 79 22.81 8.85 13.73
CA LYS A 79 22.24 10.04 13.07
C LYS A 79 22.00 9.84 11.56
N THR A 80 21.60 8.65 11.14
CA THR A 80 21.19 8.39 9.75
C THR A 80 19.67 8.46 9.64
N VAL A 81 19.17 9.18 8.64
CA VAL A 81 17.73 9.26 8.32
C VAL A 81 17.50 8.75 6.90
N ILE A 82 16.45 7.98 6.66
CA ILE A 82 16.03 7.61 5.31
C ILE A 82 15.01 8.66 4.86
N ILE A 83 15.25 9.32 3.73
CA ILE A 83 14.46 10.47 3.28
C ILE A 83 13.84 10.15 1.93
N ALA A 84 12.53 10.33 1.82
CA ALA A 84 11.78 10.28 0.57
C ALA A 84 10.91 11.52 0.41
N VAL A 85 10.81 12.05 -0.81
CA VAL A 85 10.01 13.23 -1.12
C VAL A 85 8.75 12.82 -1.87
N VAL A 86 7.59 13.33 -1.45
CA VAL A 86 6.29 12.93 -1.97
C VAL A 86 5.44 14.16 -2.27
N ASN A 87 4.71 14.11 -3.38
CA ASN A 87 3.68 15.08 -3.74
C ASN A 87 2.32 14.40 -3.97
N LYS A 88 1.28 15.20 -4.19
CA LYS A 88 -0.11 14.81 -4.41
C LYS A 88 -0.27 13.70 -5.45
N ALA A 89 0.45 13.76 -6.56
CA ALA A 89 0.32 12.77 -7.64
C ALA A 89 0.85 11.37 -7.27
N TYR A 90 1.70 11.27 -6.26
CA TYR A 90 2.21 9.98 -5.78
C TYR A 90 1.32 9.38 -4.69
N VAL A 91 0.40 10.16 -4.10
CA VAL A 91 -0.50 9.73 -3.01
C VAL A 91 -1.98 9.65 -3.40
N GLU A 92 -2.36 10.21 -4.54
CA GLU A 92 -3.70 10.09 -5.09
C GLU A 92 -3.80 8.90 -6.03
N GLN A 93 -4.94 8.19 -5.99
CA GLN A 93 -5.22 7.06 -6.86
C GLN A 93 -5.61 7.55 -8.25
N SER A 94 -5.05 6.95 -9.29
CA SER A 94 -5.64 7.05 -10.63
C SER A 94 -6.87 6.14 -10.71
N VAL A 95 -7.80 6.46 -11.61
CA VAL A 95 -9.09 5.75 -11.76
C VAL A 95 -8.91 4.23 -11.97
N ASP A 96 -7.76 3.82 -12.54
CA ASP A 96 -7.48 2.44 -12.94
C ASP A 96 -6.47 1.71 -12.04
N ALA A 97 -5.99 2.32 -10.95
CA ALA A 97 -4.94 1.74 -10.10
C ALA A 97 -5.42 1.39 -8.69
N GLU A 98 -5.30 0.11 -8.31
CA GLU A 98 -5.62 -0.38 -6.96
C GLU A 98 -4.73 0.23 -5.86
N MET A 99 -3.51 0.63 -6.20
CA MET A 99 -2.52 1.21 -5.28
C MET A 99 -1.84 2.45 -5.88
N THR A 100 -1.53 3.42 -5.03
CA THR A 100 -0.73 4.60 -5.39
C THR A 100 0.76 4.25 -5.43
N MET A 101 1.58 5.08 -6.08
CA MET A 101 3.04 4.91 -6.04
C MET A 101 3.57 4.92 -4.60
N PHE A 102 3.03 5.81 -3.75
CA PHE A 102 3.39 5.87 -2.34
C PHE A 102 2.98 4.61 -1.58
N ASP A 103 1.83 4.01 -1.90
CA ASP A 103 1.43 2.73 -1.31
C ASP A 103 2.35 1.59 -1.76
N LEU A 104 2.74 1.52 -3.03
CA LEU A 104 3.73 0.54 -3.53
C LEU A 104 5.09 0.71 -2.85
N PHE A 105 5.56 1.94 -2.71
CA PHE A 105 6.80 2.27 -2.00
C PHE A 105 6.80 1.70 -0.60
N LEU A 106 5.76 2.00 0.20
CA LEU A 106 5.65 1.50 1.56
C LEU A 106 5.49 -0.02 1.60
N GLU A 107 4.66 -0.59 0.73
CA GLU A 107 4.45 -2.05 0.62
C GLU A 107 5.78 -2.78 0.39
N SER A 108 6.72 -2.19 -0.37
CA SER A 108 8.05 -2.79 -0.56
C SER A 108 8.83 -2.95 0.75
N PHE A 109 8.78 -1.98 1.67
CA PHE A 109 9.39 -2.11 3.01
C PHE A 109 8.70 -3.19 3.86
N TRP A 110 7.39 -3.38 3.71
CA TRP A 110 6.67 -4.43 4.44
C TRP A 110 7.04 -5.83 3.94
N LEU A 111 7.28 -5.95 2.64
CA LEU A 111 7.56 -7.23 1.98
C LEU A 111 9.04 -7.57 1.89
N GLY A 112 9.94 -6.59 1.98
CA GLY A 112 11.38 -6.83 1.86
C GLY A 112 11.95 -7.63 3.04
N GLU A 113 13.14 -8.18 2.82
CA GLU A 113 13.93 -8.87 3.84
C GLU A 113 14.65 -7.82 4.71
N ASP A 114 14.37 -7.83 6.02
CA ASP A 114 14.94 -6.91 7.01
C ASP A 114 14.73 -5.41 6.73
N THR A 115 13.70 -5.06 5.95
CA THR A 115 13.38 -3.66 5.60
C THR A 115 12.27 -3.05 6.47
N ARG A 116 11.36 -3.86 7.03
CA ARG A 116 10.25 -3.36 7.86
C ARG A 116 10.67 -2.44 9.02
N PRO A 117 11.71 -2.76 9.82
CA PRO A 117 12.17 -1.86 10.89
C PRO A 117 12.70 -0.51 10.38
N LEU A 118 13.07 -0.41 9.10
CA LEU A 118 13.57 0.83 8.52
C LEU A 118 12.49 1.91 8.37
N LEU A 119 11.20 1.52 8.43
CA LEU A 119 10.07 2.47 8.42
C LEU A 119 10.09 3.42 9.62
N ASP A 120 10.64 2.99 10.76
CA ASP A 120 10.80 3.86 11.94
C ASP A 120 11.81 4.99 11.68
N HIS A 121 12.71 4.78 10.71
CA HIS A 121 13.75 5.73 10.32
C HIS A 121 13.47 6.44 8.98
N LEU A 122 12.27 6.24 8.43
CA LEU A 122 11.81 6.86 7.20
C LEU A 122 11.14 8.20 7.51
N LEU A 123 11.72 9.29 7.01
CA LEU A 123 11.18 10.64 7.02
C LEU A 123 10.63 10.98 5.63
N ILE A 124 9.31 11.16 5.56
CA ILE A 124 8.62 11.61 4.36
C ILE A 124 8.56 13.13 4.34
N ILE A 125 9.14 13.70 3.30
CA ILE A 125 9.08 15.12 2.99
C ILE A 125 7.88 15.35 2.07
N ALA A 126 6.81 15.92 2.61
CA ALA A 126 5.63 16.25 1.84
C ALA A 126 5.75 17.67 1.28
N VAL A 127 5.66 17.81 -0.05
CA VAL A 127 5.78 19.12 -0.72
C VAL A 127 4.43 19.85 -0.89
N ASP A 128 3.33 19.20 -0.55
CA ASP A 128 1.98 19.76 -0.57
C ASP A 128 1.09 19.18 0.55
N GLN A 129 -0.08 19.77 0.73
CA GLN A 129 -0.99 19.43 1.82
C GLN A 129 -1.58 18.02 1.68
N ALA A 130 -1.85 17.55 0.46
CA ALA A 130 -2.41 16.22 0.22
C ALA A 130 -1.40 15.12 0.60
N ALA A 131 -0.15 15.27 0.16
CA ALA A 131 0.95 14.38 0.54
C ALA A 131 1.19 14.40 2.06
N TYR A 132 1.12 15.58 2.69
CA TYR A 132 1.32 15.70 4.13
C TYR A 132 0.19 15.00 4.91
N GLY A 133 -1.06 15.24 4.51
CA GLY A 133 -2.22 14.55 5.08
C GLY A 133 -2.14 13.04 4.93
N ARG A 134 -1.73 12.54 3.75
CA ARG A 134 -1.53 11.10 3.53
C ARG A 134 -0.42 10.53 4.40
N CYS A 135 0.70 11.25 4.55
CA CYS A 135 1.79 10.82 5.42
C CYS A 135 1.35 10.69 6.88
N LEU A 136 0.64 11.70 7.40
CA LEU A 136 0.10 11.68 8.76
C LEU A 136 -0.93 10.56 8.95
N PHE A 137 -1.81 10.36 7.96
CA PHE A 137 -2.77 9.26 7.94
C PHE A 137 -2.09 7.88 8.01
N LYS A 138 -0.93 7.73 7.35
CA LYS A 138 -0.10 6.51 7.40
C LYS A 138 0.78 6.41 8.65
N ARG A 139 0.75 7.42 9.54
CA ARG A 139 1.49 7.49 10.81
C ARG A 139 3.02 7.37 10.66
N LEU A 140 3.54 7.94 9.59
CA LEU A 140 4.98 7.96 9.34
C LEU A 140 5.63 9.18 10.02
N ASN A 141 6.96 9.27 9.97
CA ASN A 141 7.62 10.53 10.26
C ASN A 141 7.40 11.46 9.06
N CYS A 142 6.78 12.61 9.29
CA CYS A 142 6.35 13.53 8.26
C CYS A 142 6.96 14.91 8.49
N TYR A 143 7.48 15.53 7.44
CA TYR A 143 7.88 16.93 7.45
C TYR A 143 7.25 17.63 6.25
N LYS A 144 6.54 18.73 6.51
CA LYS A 144 5.93 19.54 5.46
C LYS A 144 6.95 20.55 4.96
N LEU A 145 7.35 20.43 3.69
CA LEU A 145 8.29 21.35 3.09
C LEU A 145 7.57 22.64 2.69
N GLU A 146 7.90 23.75 3.34
CA GLU A 146 7.37 25.05 2.95
C GLU A 146 7.85 25.43 1.54
N THR A 147 6.89 25.78 0.67
CA THR A 147 7.13 26.24 -0.69
C THR A 147 6.51 27.61 -0.91
N GLU A 148 7.25 28.56 -1.46
CA GLU A 148 6.68 29.86 -1.86
C GLU A 148 5.64 29.66 -2.98
N GLY A 149 4.37 29.89 -2.63
CA GLY A 149 3.21 29.65 -3.49
C GLY A 149 2.69 28.21 -3.33
N ALA A 150 1.63 28.06 -2.52
CA ALA A 150 1.06 26.78 -2.10
C ALA A 150 0.63 25.84 -3.25
N ASP A 151 0.47 26.38 -4.46
CA ASP A 151 -0.14 25.66 -5.60
C ASP A 151 0.85 25.26 -6.71
N GLN A 152 2.15 25.58 -6.60
CA GLN A 152 3.10 25.37 -7.73
C GLN A 152 3.55 23.91 -7.90
N PHE A 153 3.47 23.11 -6.84
CA PHE A 153 3.97 21.72 -6.82
C PHE A 153 2.88 20.64 -6.81
N GLU A 154 1.60 21.03 -6.85
CA GLU A 154 0.48 20.09 -6.98
C GLU A 154 0.46 19.38 -8.34
N GLY A 155 0.04 18.11 -8.36
CA GLY A 155 -0.10 17.27 -9.57
C GLY A 155 1.19 16.60 -10.07
N GLU A 156 1.08 15.77 -11.12
CA GLU A 156 2.24 15.09 -11.71
C GLU A 156 3.16 16.11 -12.38
N LYS A 157 4.44 16.10 -12.02
CA LYS A 157 5.45 16.90 -12.72
C LYS A 157 6.12 16.01 -13.76
N ILE A 158 5.69 16.16 -15.01
CA ILE A 158 6.28 15.46 -16.16
C ILE A 158 7.79 15.68 -16.13
N TYR A 159 8.54 14.61 -16.35
CA TYR A 159 10.00 14.60 -16.40
C TYR A 159 10.54 15.76 -17.26
N MET A 160 11.52 16.50 -16.72
CA MET A 160 12.14 17.71 -17.32
C MET A 160 11.25 18.95 -17.48
N SER A 161 10.02 18.96 -16.96
CA SER A 161 9.21 20.18 -16.92
C SER A 161 9.83 21.26 -16.01
N PRO A 162 9.53 22.56 -16.21
CA PRO A 162 10.00 23.62 -15.32
C PRO A 162 9.64 23.40 -13.85
N GLY A 163 8.43 22.87 -13.59
CA GLY A 163 7.98 22.50 -12.25
C GLY A 163 8.77 21.34 -11.65
N PHE A 164 9.13 20.33 -12.46
CA PHE A 164 10.00 19.23 -12.04
C PHE A 164 11.39 19.76 -11.64
N ILE A 165 12.03 20.58 -12.48
CA ILE A 165 13.37 21.12 -12.21
C ILE A 165 13.38 21.97 -10.92
N LYS A 166 12.39 22.85 -10.73
CA LYS A 166 12.27 23.65 -9.51
C LYS A 166 12.10 22.77 -8.26
N MET A 167 11.30 21.70 -8.35
CA MET A 167 11.07 20.75 -7.25
C MET A 167 12.36 20.01 -6.88
N MET A 168 13.12 19.54 -7.86
CA MET A 168 14.35 18.82 -7.61
C MET A 168 15.42 19.70 -6.95
N TRP A 169 15.55 20.96 -7.37
CA TRP A 169 16.45 21.90 -6.70
C TRP A 169 16.02 22.21 -5.28
N ARG A 170 14.71 22.33 -5.02
CA ARG A 170 14.19 22.53 -3.66
C ARG A 170 14.48 21.31 -2.77
N ARG A 171 14.37 20.09 -3.31
CA ARG A 171 14.84 18.86 -2.65
C ARG A 171 16.34 18.93 -2.34
N THR A 172 17.19 19.30 -3.29
CA THR A 172 18.64 19.40 -3.08
C THR A 172 18.98 20.39 -1.96
N HIS A 173 18.26 21.52 -1.88
CA HIS A 173 18.42 22.48 -0.78
C HIS A 173 18.04 21.87 0.57
N LEU A 174 16.92 21.16 0.66
CA LEU A 174 16.51 20.50 1.90
C LEU A 174 17.58 19.50 2.37
N LEU A 175 18.12 18.69 1.46
CA LEU A 175 19.15 17.71 1.80
C LEU A 175 20.45 18.37 2.26
N LEU A 176 20.81 19.54 1.71
CA LEU A 176 21.89 20.37 2.23
C LEU A 176 21.62 20.80 3.68
N GLU A 177 20.39 21.24 3.99
CA GLU A 177 20.03 21.62 5.36
C GLU A 177 20.11 20.41 6.30
N VAL A 178 19.69 19.21 5.90
CA VAL A 178 19.87 17.97 6.69
C VAL A 178 21.35 17.73 7.04
N LEU A 179 22.26 17.91 6.07
CA LEU A 179 23.70 17.77 6.33
C LEU A 179 24.21 18.81 7.32
N LYS A 180 23.75 20.07 7.21
CA LYS A 180 24.10 21.15 8.14
C LYS A 180 23.60 20.92 9.57
N HIS A 181 22.49 20.18 9.74
CA HIS A 181 22.01 19.73 11.05
C HIS A 181 22.82 18.55 11.62
N GLY A 182 23.84 18.06 10.89
CA GLY A 182 24.74 16.99 11.35
C GLY A 182 24.19 15.58 11.16
N TYR A 183 23.17 15.40 10.30
CA TYR A 183 22.57 14.09 10.02
C TYR A 183 23.11 13.51 8.71
N ASN A 184 23.48 12.24 8.75
CA ASN A 184 23.68 11.43 7.57
C ASN A 184 22.32 11.11 6.96
N PHE A 185 22.25 10.85 5.65
CA PHE A 185 20.99 10.42 5.07
C PHE A 185 21.16 9.37 3.98
N ILE A 186 20.14 8.51 3.83
CA ILE A 186 19.86 7.79 2.59
C ILE A 186 18.71 8.53 1.92
N PHE A 187 18.93 9.05 0.73
CA PHE A 187 17.86 9.57 -0.10
C PHE A 187 17.35 8.45 -1.00
N THR A 188 16.03 8.35 -1.14
CA THR A 188 15.36 7.44 -2.06
C THR A 188 14.18 8.15 -2.71
N ASP A 189 14.07 8.06 -4.03
CA ASP A 189 12.82 8.38 -4.72
C ASP A 189 11.76 7.33 -4.35
N THR A 190 10.49 7.70 -4.52
CA THR A 190 9.35 6.85 -4.14
C THR A 190 9.02 5.76 -5.16
N ASP A 191 9.68 5.77 -6.31
CA ASP A 191 9.63 4.73 -7.35
C ASP A 191 10.82 3.75 -7.24
N VAL A 192 11.39 3.63 -6.04
CA VAL A 192 12.41 2.65 -5.68
C VAL A 192 11.80 1.62 -4.73
N MET A 193 11.78 0.35 -5.14
CA MET A 193 11.33 -0.77 -4.30
C MET A 193 12.47 -1.24 -3.40
N TRP A 194 12.20 -1.38 -2.10
CA TRP A 194 13.14 -1.85 -1.09
C TRP A 194 12.94 -3.33 -0.80
N LEU A 195 13.66 -4.19 -1.52
CA LEU A 195 13.51 -5.64 -1.43
C LEU A 195 14.38 -6.26 -0.33
N ARG A 196 15.52 -5.65 -0.02
CA ARG A 196 16.39 -6.06 1.10
C ARG A 196 16.97 -4.86 1.84
N ASN A 197 17.44 -5.08 3.05
CA ASN A 197 18.14 -4.06 3.83
C ASN A 197 19.46 -3.62 3.16
N PRO A 198 19.60 -2.34 2.73
CA PRO A 198 20.77 -1.88 1.99
C PRO A 198 22.00 -1.62 2.88
N PHE A 199 21.83 -1.54 4.20
CA PHE A 199 22.95 -1.28 5.13
C PHE A 199 24.02 -2.37 5.09
N SER A 200 23.67 -3.57 4.64
CA SER A 200 24.60 -4.68 4.41
C SER A 200 25.62 -4.42 3.29
N ARG A 201 25.30 -3.56 2.31
CA ARG A 201 26.17 -3.23 1.17
C ARG A 201 26.65 -1.79 1.16
N LEU A 202 25.94 -0.89 1.86
CA LEU A 202 26.38 0.47 2.09
C LEU A 202 27.53 0.48 3.11
N GLY A 203 28.62 1.16 2.77
CA GLY A 203 29.76 1.38 3.66
C GLY A 203 29.48 2.36 4.80
N ILE A 204 28.37 2.24 5.52
CA ILE A 204 27.94 3.22 6.55
C ILE A 204 28.92 3.33 7.72
N TYR A 205 29.65 2.25 8.02
CA TYR A 205 30.69 2.21 9.05
C TYR A 205 32.07 2.56 8.49
N ASN A 206 32.22 2.65 7.17
CA ASN A 206 33.46 3.08 6.56
C ASN A 206 33.48 4.62 6.50
N GLU A 207 34.24 5.24 7.38
CA GLU A 207 34.40 6.70 7.45
C GLU A 207 35.20 7.26 6.25
N SER A 208 35.88 6.41 5.47
CA SER A 208 36.61 6.85 4.29
C SER A 208 35.72 7.12 3.07
N VAL A 209 34.43 6.77 3.13
CA VAL A 209 33.47 6.95 2.04
C VAL A 209 32.45 8.01 2.42
N ASP A 210 32.39 9.08 1.62
CA ASP A 210 31.61 10.29 1.89
C ASP A 210 30.22 10.22 1.24
N LEU A 211 30.15 9.67 0.01
CA LEU A 211 28.97 9.64 -0.84
C LEU A 211 28.87 8.28 -1.56
N GLN A 212 27.71 7.61 -1.49
CA GLN A 212 27.48 6.32 -2.17
C GLN A 212 26.24 6.42 -3.05
N MET A 213 26.37 6.28 -4.36
CA MET A 213 25.29 6.59 -5.31
C MET A 213 24.95 5.42 -6.23
N SER A 214 23.66 5.23 -6.47
CA SER A 214 23.17 4.37 -7.56
C SER A 214 23.60 4.91 -8.93
N THR A 215 23.55 4.03 -9.94
CA THR A 215 23.94 4.34 -11.31
C THR A 215 22.92 3.81 -12.29
N ASP A 216 22.63 4.55 -13.35
CA ASP A 216 21.83 4.05 -14.48
C ASP A 216 22.60 3.01 -15.32
N TRP A 217 23.93 3.14 -15.34
CA TRP A 217 24.86 2.17 -15.94
C TRP A 217 26.12 2.06 -15.11
N PHE A 218 26.39 0.85 -14.61
CA PHE A 218 27.58 0.54 -13.82
C PHE A 218 28.70 0.02 -14.72
N ASN A 219 29.88 0.61 -14.61
CA ASN A 219 31.00 0.31 -15.49
C ASN A 219 31.92 -0.82 -14.99
N GLY A 220 31.59 -1.42 -13.84
CA GLY A 220 32.38 -2.49 -13.20
C GLY A 220 33.39 -1.99 -12.15
N ASP A 221 33.63 -0.68 -12.05
CA ASP A 221 34.52 -0.07 -11.06
C ASP A 221 33.75 0.87 -10.12
N PRO A 222 33.60 0.51 -8.82
CA PRO A 222 32.87 1.32 -7.86
C PRO A 222 33.57 2.64 -7.48
N GLN A 223 34.82 2.88 -7.88
CA GLN A 223 35.53 4.14 -7.61
C GLN A 223 35.61 5.07 -8.83
N SER A 224 35.26 4.57 -10.02
CA SER A 224 35.39 5.32 -11.25
C SER A 224 34.31 6.40 -11.39
N GLU A 225 34.70 7.66 -11.47
CA GLU A 225 33.81 8.80 -11.78
C GLU A 225 33.22 8.78 -13.21
N ASN A 226 33.58 7.79 -14.04
CA ASN A 226 32.94 7.57 -15.34
C ASN A 226 31.59 6.81 -15.26
N ASN A 227 31.14 6.45 -14.06
CA ASN A 227 29.83 5.81 -13.88
C ASN A 227 28.68 6.79 -14.20
N ALA A 228 27.61 6.28 -14.80
CA ALA A 228 26.42 7.08 -15.10
C ALA A 228 25.57 7.24 -13.83
N ILE A 229 25.88 8.27 -13.02
CA ILE A 229 25.27 8.47 -11.71
C ILE A 229 23.75 8.66 -11.77
N ASN A 230 23.05 8.18 -10.75
CA ASN A 230 21.62 8.37 -10.54
C ASN A 230 21.36 8.99 -9.16
N THR A 231 20.49 10.00 -9.08
CA THR A 231 20.13 10.71 -7.83
C THR A 231 18.83 10.21 -7.21
N GLY A 232 18.30 9.06 -7.65
CA GLY A 232 17.10 8.44 -7.10
C GLY A 232 17.37 7.50 -5.92
N PHE A 233 18.60 7.04 -5.74
CA PHE A 233 19.03 6.37 -4.50
C PHE A 233 20.48 6.67 -4.18
N TYR A 234 20.76 7.25 -3.01
CA TYR A 234 22.14 7.48 -2.56
C TYR A 234 22.25 7.73 -1.05
N PHE A 235 23.38 7.33 -0.46
CA PHE A 235 23.76 7.62 0.92
C PHE A 235 24.79 8.74 0.96
N THR A 236 24.60 9.71 1.85
CA THR A 236 25.55 10.82 2.07
C THR A 236 25.87 10.94 3.55
N ARG A 237 27.17 10.99 3.88
CA ARG A 237 27.66 11.27 5.23
C ARG A 237 27.65 12.78 5.48
N SER A 238 27.21 13.22 6.66
CA SER A 238 27.36 14.61 7.07
C SER A 238 28.80 14.90 7.47
N ASN A 239 29.47 15.74 6.68
CA ASN A 239 30.78 16.31 6.98
C ASN A 239 30.99 17.59 6.16
N ASN A 240 32.07 18.32 6.44
CA ASN A 240 32.35 19.59 5.78
C ASN A 240 32.49 19.44 4.25
N LYS A 241 33.00 18.29 3.77
CA LYS A 241 33.24 18.07 2.34
C LYS A 241 31.93 17.90 1.58
N THR A 242 31.02 17.07 2.11
CA THR A 242 29.71 16.83 1.51
C THR A 242 28.81 18.06 1.63
N ILE A 243 28.90 18.83 2.72
CA ILE A 243 28.24 20.13 2.85
C ILE A 243 28.72 21.08 1.75
N SER A 244 30.05 21.24 1.57
CA SER A 244 30.60 22.10 0.51
C SER A 244 30.22 21.62 -0.90
N LEU A 245 30.13 20.31 -1.12
CA LEU A 245 29.66 19.76 -2.38
C LEU A 245 28.20 20.15 -2.64
N PHE A 246 27.31 19.98 -1.66
CA PHE A 246 25.89 20.30 -1.79
C PHE A 246 25.66 21.82 -1.93
N GLU A 247 26.44 22.66 -1.25
CA GLU A 247 26.43 24.12 -1.42
C GLU A 247 26.82 24.50 -2.85
N THR A 248 27.91 23.93 -3.37
CA THR A 248 28.36 24.16 -4.74
C THR A 248 27.32 23.67 -5.75
N TRP A 249 26.77 22.49 -5.51
CA TRP A 249 25.77 21.87 -6.38
C TRP A 249 24.50 22.71 -6.44
N TYR A 250 23.92 23.07 -5.29
CA TYR A 250 22.74 23.92 -5.23
C TYR A 250 22.99 25.33 -5.79
N GLY A 251 24.19 25.89 -5.58
CA GLY A 251 24.59 27.19 -6.11
C GLY A 251 24.58 27.28 -7.64
N ARG A 252 24.64 26.14 -8.35
CA ARG A 252 24.57 26.08 -9.82
C ARG A 252 23.15 26.20 -10.39
N LYS A 253 22.10 26.17 -9.55
CA LYS A 253 20.68 26.12 -10.00
C LYS A 253 20.30 27.20 -11.03
N ASP A 254 20.76 28.44 -10.83
CA ASP A 254 20.37 29.58 -11.67
C ASP A 254 21.18 29.66 -12.98
N ASN A 255 22.32 28.96 -13.03
CA ASN A 255 23.28 28.99 -14.14
C ASN A 255 23.28 27.69 -14.96
N SER A 256 22.30 26.80 -14.74
CA SER A 256 22.23 25.47 -15.35
C SER A 256 20.95 25.30 -16.19
N SER A 257 20.74 26.21 -17.13
CA SER A 257 19.53 26.20 -17.98
C SER A 257 19.37 24.87 -18.73
N GLY A 258 18.18 24.27 -18.63
CA GLY A 258 17.84 23.02 -19.33
C GLY A 258 18.40 21.74 -18.72
N LYS A 259 19.08 21.82 -17.57
CA LYS A 259 19.65 20.67 -16.85
C LYS A 259 18.88 20.41 -15.55
N LYS A 260 18.67 19.13 -15.22
CA LYS A 260 18.23 18.73 -13.87
C LYS A 260 19.45 18.64 -12.94
N GLU A 261 19.20 18.58 -11.64
CA GLU A 261 20.22 18.50 -10.60
C GLU A 261 21.19 17.33 -10.81
N GLN A 262 20.72 16.15 -11.22
CA GLN A 262 21.58 15.00 -11.54
C GLN A 262 22.60 15.34 -12.65
N ASP A 263 22.14 16.00 -13.72
CA ASP A 263 23.02 16.37 -14.84
C ASP A 263 24.09 17.36 -14.38
N VAL A 264 23.71 18.30 -13.50
CA VAL A 264 24.66 19.28 -12.94
C VAL A 264 25.65 18.61 -11.98
N LEU A 265 25.22 17.62 -11.19
CA LEU A 265 26.14 16.86 -10.34
C LEU A 265 27.14 16.07 -11.19
N PHE A 266 26.67 15.50 -12.31
CA PHE A 266 27.54 14.82 -13.27
C PHE A 266 28.53 15.78 -13.92
N ASP A 267 28.12 16.99 -14.32
CA ASP A 267 29.03 18.03 -14.83
C ASP A 267 30.09 18.41 -13.77
N LEU A 268 29.68 18.58 -12.50
CA LEU A 268 30.61 18.91 -11.41
C LEU A 268 31.62 17.79 -11.19
N MET A 269 31.15 16.54 -11.15
CA MET A 269 31.98 15.35 -11.02
C MET A 269 32.99 15.26 -12.17
N THR A 270 32.54 15.35 -13.42
CA THR A 270 33.41 15.30 -14.61
C THR A 270 34.38 16.48 -14.71
N ALA A 271 34.04 17.62 -14.11
CA ALA A 271 34.96 18.77 -13.94
C ALA A 271 35.98 18.59 -12.80
N GLY A 272 36.00 17.43 -12.12
CA GLY A 272 36.91 17.10 -11.04
C GLY A 272 36.57 17.73 -9.69
N MET A 273 35.33 18.20 -9.50
CA MET A 273 34.92 18.86 -8.24
C MET A 273 35.00 17.94 -7.03
N PHE A 274 34.75 16.64 -7.19
CA PHE A 274 34.83 15.68 -6.08
C PHE A 274 36.26 15.61 -5.53
N GLY A 275 37.25 15.47 -6.43
CA GLY A 275 38.66 15.53 -6.07
C GLY A 275 39.08 16.88 -5.46
N GLN A 276 38.60 18.01 -6.01
CA GLN A 276 38.91 19.34 -5.47
C GLN A 276 38.39 19.52 -4.03
N LEU A 277 37.23 18.96 -3.71
CA LEU A 277 36.62 19.01 -2.38
C LEU A 277 37.09 17.85 -1.46
N GLY A 278 37.88 16.92 -2.00
CA GLY A 278 38.33 15.72 -1.29
C GLY A 278 37.20 14.76 -0.91
N VAL A 279 36.07 14.81 -1.61
CA VAL A 279 34.93 13.91 -1.44
C VAL A 279 35.28 12.57 -2.05
N HIS A 280 35.12 11.49 -1.29
CA HIS A 280 35.33 10.12 -1.79
C HIS A 280 34.00 9.47 -2.16
N PRO A 281 33.65 9.40 -3.46
CA PRO A 281 32.45 8.71 -3.92
C PRO A 281 32.66 7.19 -3.94
N ARG A 282 31.56 6.45 -3.87
CA ARG A 282 31.48 5.05 -4.28
C ARG A 282 30.21 4.83 -5.09
N PHE A 283 30.35 4.25 -6.26
CA PHE A 283 29.25 3.93 -7.15
C PHE A 283 28.73 2.53 -6.88
N LEU A 284 27.40 2.40 -6.83
CA LEU A 284 26.72 1.19 -6.41
C LEU A 284 26.43 0.30 -7.63
N ASP A 285 26.83 -0.96 -7.53
CA ASP A 285 26.67 -1.97 -8.58
C ASP A 285 25.18 -2.28 -8.82
N THR A 286 24.77 -2.26 -10.09
CA THR A 286 23.38 -2.48 -10.54
C THR A 286 22.88 -3.90 -10.31
N VAL A 287 23.75 -4.87 -10.02
CA VAL A 287 23.35 -6.21 -9.56
C VAL A 287 22.57 -6.12 -8.23
N TYR A 288 23.00 -5.22 -7.33
CA TYR A 288 22.36 -5.02 -6.02
C TYR A 288 21.40 -3.84 -6.02
N PHE A 289 21.79 -2.72 -6.63
CA PHE A 289 20.99 -1.49 -6.70
C PHE A 289 20.47 -1.32 -8.13
N SER A 290 19.52 -2.19 -8.48
CA SER A 290 19.01 -2.33 -9.83
C SER A 290 18.06 -1.21 -10.23
N GLY A 291 17.83 -1.05 -11.53
CA GLY A 291 16.68 -0.34 -12.06
C GLY A 291 16.47 -0.61 -13.54
N PHE A 292 15.32 -0.22 -14.11
CA PHE A 292 14.94 -0.56 -15.49
C PHE A 292 15.84 0.00 -16.59
N CYS A 293 16.80 0.89 -16.27
CA CYS A 293 17.89 1.22 -17.21
C CYS A 293 18.91 0.08 -17.35
N THR A 294 19.19 -0.64 -16.27
CA THR A 294 20.08 -1.81 -16.19
C THR A 294 19.52 -2.80 -15.16
N ASP A 295 18.70 -3.73 -15.63
CA ASP A 295 18.03 -4.72 -14.77
C ASP A 295 19.01 -5.76 -14.24
N SER A 296 18.88 -6.07 -12.95
CA SER A 296 19.60 -7.18 -12.33
C SER A 296 18.90 -8.48 -12.66
N ASN A 297 19.63 -9.43 -13.24
CA ASN A 297 19.13 -10.77 -13.49
C ASN A 297 19.17 -11.66 -12.23
N ASP A 298 19.67 -11.16 -11.10
CA ASP A 298 19.83 -11.92 -9.86
C ASP A 298 18.89 -11.42 -8.76
N ILE A 299 17.68 -12.00 -8.74
CA ILE A 299 16.67 -11.73 -7.71
C ILE A 299 17.13 -12.14 -6.29
N LYS A 300 18.13 -13.01 -6.17
CA LYS A 300 18.69 -13.44 -4.88
C LYS A 300 19.65 -12.40 -4.31
N ALA A 301 20.26 -11.59 -5.17
CA ALA A 301 21.20 -10.55 -4.79
C ALA A 301 20.56 -9.16 -4.69
N VAL A 302 19.54 -8.87 -5.50
CA VAL A 302 18.95 -7.53 -5.61
C VAL A 302 18.48 -6.96 -4.25
N ILE A 303 18.79 -5.70 -4.00
CA ILE A 303 18.47 -4.99 -2.76
C ILE A 303 17.39 -3.95 -3.03
N THR A 304 17.58 -3.14 -4.08
CA THR A 304 16.59 -2.16 -4.53
C THR A 304 16.33 -2.30 -6.02
N VAL A 305 15.12 -1.94 -6.45
CA VAL A 305 14.76 -1.82 -7.88
C VAL A 305 14.14 -0.45 -8.12
N HIS A 306 14.81 0.38 -8.91
CA HIS A 306 14.35 1.72 -9.29
C HIS A 306 13.64 1.67 -10.65
N ALA A 307 12.47 2.30 -10.77
CA ALA A 307 11.84 2.56 -12.06
C ALA A 307 12.49 3.72 -12.85
N ASN A 308 13.83 3.78 -12.84
CA ASN A 308 14.59 4.65 -13.73
C ASN A 308 14.34 4.23 -15.19
N CYS A 309 14.44 5.16 -16.14
CA CYS A 309 14.07 4.95 -17.55
C CYS A 309 12.57 4.75 -17.86
N CYS A 310 11.66 4.93 -16.89
CA CYS A 310 10.21 5.07 -17.13
C CYS A 310 9.75 6.54 -17.02
N ARG A 311 8.87 6.99 -17.92
CA ARG A 311 8.53 8.43 -18.05
C ARG A 311 7.31 8.91 -17.24
N SER A 312 6.28 8.10 -17.07
CA SER A 312 5.03 8.48 -16.40
C SER A 312 4.80 7.68 -15.12
N ILE A 313 4.07 8.25 -14.16
CA ILE A 313 3.72 7.55 -12.90
C ILE A 313 2.98 6.23 -13.19
N ASN A 314 1.99 6.22 -14.08
CA ASN A 314 1.23 5.00 -14.39
C ASN A 314 2.12 3.86 -14.92
N ALA A 315 3.08 4.16 -15.79
CA ALA A 315 4.02 3.14 -16.29
C ALA A 315 4.90 2.61 -15.15
N LYS A 316 5.41 3.50 -14.30
CA LYS A 316 6.20 3.12 -13.12
C LYS A 316 5.39 2.25 -12.15
N VAL A 317 4.14 2.62 -11.85
CA VAL A 317 3.23 1.85 -10.97
C VAL A 317 3.00 0.45 -11.54
N GLY A 318 2.68 0.34 -12.84
CA GLY A 318 2.48 -0.94 -13.51
C GLY A 318 3.72 -1.84 -13.41
N ASP A 319 4.88 -1.32 -13.79
CA ASP A 319 6.13 -2.09 -13.80
C ASP A 319 6.58 -2.50 -12.38
N LEU A 320 6.49 -1.59 -11.40
CA LEU A 320 6.89 -1.89 -10.01
C LEU A 320 5.89 -2.83 -9.32
N THR A 321 4.62 -2.84 -9.73
CA THR A 321 3.64 -3.84 -9.28
C THR A 321 4.06 -5.25 -9.71
N VAL A 322 4.58 -5.40 -10.94
CA VAL A 322 5.14 -6.68 -11.41
C VAL A 322 6.37 -7.08 -10.60
N VAL A 323 7.28 -6.14 -10.33
CA VAL A 323 8.46 -6.38 -9.46
C VAL A 323 8.04 -6.92 -8.09
N LEU A 324 7.06 -6.30 -7.43
CA LEU A 324 6.56 -6.78 -6.14
C LEU A 324 5.83 -8.12 -6.24
N ARG A 325 5.11 -8.39 -7.33
CA ARG A 325 4.46 -9.68 -7.57
C ARG A 325 5.50 -10.81 -7.70
N ASP A 326 6.54 -10.59 -8.48
CA ASP A 326 7.62 -11.56 -8.67
C ASP A 326 8.43 -11.73 -7.38
N TRP A 327 8.65 -10.66 -6.61
CA TRP A 327 9.24 -10.74 -5.28
C TRP A 327 8.41 -11.61 -4.30
N LYS A 328 7.08 -11.44 -4.27
CA LYS A 328 6.17 -12.27 -3.44
C LYS A 328 6.28 -13.75 -3.83
N ARG A 329 6.27 -14.06 -5.13
CA ARG A 329 6.45 -15.43 -5.66
C ARG A 329 7.81 -16.02 -5.26
N TYR A 330 8.89 -15.24 -5.39
CA TYR A 330 10.22 -15.65 -4.97
C TYR A 330 10.28 -16.00 -3.47
N LYS A 331 9.71 -15.15 -2.61
CA LYS A 331 9.68 -15.42 -1.17
C LYS A 331 8.86 -16.66 -0.83
N ALA A 332 7.70 -16.85 -1.47
CA ALA A 332 6.87 -18.03 -1.27
C ALA A 332 7.60 -19.32 -1.69
N ALA A 333 8.25 -19.30 -2.86
CA ALA A 333 9.06 -20.43 -3.34
C ALA A 333 10.26 -20.71 -2.41
N SER A 334 10.92 -19.66 -1.91
CA SER A 334 12.05 -19.80 -1.00
C SER A 334 11.64 -20.36 0.37
N ALA A 335 10.47 -19.97 0.89
CA ALA A 335 9.90 -20.54 2.12
C ALA A 335 9.53 -22.01 1.93
N ALA A 336 8.84 -22.35 0.83
CA ALA A 336 8.49 -23.74 0.51
C ALA A 336 9.74 -24.63 0.34
N ALA A 337 10.81 -24.10 -0.26
CA ALA A 337 12.08 -24.81 -0.40
C ALA A 337 12.81 -25.02 0.94
N ALA A 338 12.65 -24.11 1.91
CA ALA A 338 13.23 -24.25 3.24
C ALA A 338 12.52 -25.32 4.10
N GLU A 339 11.23 -25.58 3.83
CA GLU A 339 10.43 -26.60 4.52
C GLU A 339 10.53 -28.00 3.87
N ALA A 340 10.97 -28.06 2.61
CA ALA A 340 11.14 -29.31 1.88
C ALA A 340 12.41 -30.08 2.33
N PRO A 341 12.39 -31.43 2.32
CA PRO A 341 13.60 -32.22 2.55
C PRO A 341 14.68 -31.87 1.51
N PRO A 342 15.98 -31.96 1.87
CA PRO A 342 17.07 -31.50 1.02
C PRO A 342 17.07 -32.27 -0.30
N SER A 343 16.56 -31.62 -1.33
CA SER A 343 16.63 -32.07 -2.72
C SER A 343 17.52 -31.09 -3.47
N ASN A 344 18.43 -31.60 -4.30
CA ASN A 344 19.36 -30.82 -5.10
C ASN A 344 18.68 -30.12 -6.30
N VAL A 345 17.42 -29.70 -6.14
CA VAL A 345 16.65 -29.01 -7.19
C VAL A 345 16.72 -27.51 -6.91
N THR A 346 17.71 -26.85 -7.52
CA THR A 346 17.70 -25.39 -7.65
C THR A 346 16.60 -25.01 -8.63
N VAL A 347 15.48 -24.48 -8.13
CA VAL A 347 14.47 -23.86 -8.98
C VAL A 347 15.07 -22.55 -9.52
N PRO A 348 15.23 -22.38 -10.85
CA PRO A 348 15.63 -21.10 -11.42
C PRO A 348 14.47 -20.12 -11.20
N PHE A 349 14.69 -19.09 -10.38
CA PHE A 349 13.74 -18.00 -10.26
C PHE A 349 14.39 -16.77 -10.90
N GLY A 350 13.77 -16.27 -11.96
CA GLY A 350 14.11 -15.01 -12.64
C GLY A 350 12.90 -14.10 -12.66
N TRP A 351 13.09 -12.82 -12.98
CA TRP A 351 11.98 -11.93 -13.32
C TRP A 351 11.18 -12.54 -14.48
N THR A 352 9.87 -12.30 -14.55
CA THR A 352 9.06 -12.83 -15.66
C THR A 352 9.56 -12.33 -17.03
N ASP A 353 10.18 -13.22 -17.82
CA ASP A 353 10.83 -12.97 -19.13
C ASP A 353 9.94 -12.24 -20.17
N ALA A 354 8.62 -12.29 -20.02
CA ALA A 354 7.66 -11.61 -20.89
C ALA A 354 7.72 -10.08 -20.79
N MET A 355 8.07 -9.51 -19.63
CA MET A 355 8.20 -8.05 -19.49
C MET A 355 9.46 -7.50 -20.17
N ASP A 356 10.52 -8.29 -20.26
CA ASP A 356 11.77 -7.84 -20.87
C ASP A 356 11.64 -7.78 -22.41
N ALA A 357 10.89 -8.72 -22.99
CA ALA A 357 10.50 -8.68 -24.40
C ALA A 357 9.47 -7.56 -24.70
N PHE A 358 8.49 -7.35 -23.81
CA PHE A 358 7.45 -6.32 -23.94
C PHE A 358 8.01 -4.89 -23.82
N LYS A 359 8.88 -4.62 -22.83
CA LYS A 359 9.52 -3.31 -22.60
C LYS A 359 10.49 -2.89 -23.71
N ARG A 360 11.15 -3.84 -24.38
CA ARG A 360 12.02 -3.58 -25.55
C ARG A 360 11.22 -3.18 -26.79
N LEU A 361 9.98 -3.69 -26.92
CA LEU A 361 9.09 -3.45 -28.06
C LEU A 361 8.21 -2.20 -27.91
N GLN A 362 8.05 -1.65 -26.69
CA GLN A 362 7.23 -0.46 -26.41
C GLN A 362 7.95 0.90 -26.52
N LYS A 363 9.26 0.91 -26.83
CA LYS A 363 10.03 2.15 -27.01
C LYS A 363 9.77 2.72 -28.42
N ARG A 364 9.35 4.00 -28.50
CA ARG A 364 9.07 4.69 -29.78
C ARG A 364 10.30 4.86 -30.71
N ASP A 365 11.51 4.62 -30.20
CA ASP A 365 12.76 5.04 -30.85
C ASP A 365 13.80 3.90 -31.01
N VAL A 366 13.36 2.66 -31.28
CA VAL A 366 14.30 1.55 -31.58
C VAL A 366 14.63 1.53 -33.07
N LEU A 367 15.86 1.93 -33.42
CA LEU A 367 16.44 1.74 -34.74
C LEU A 367 17.06 0.34 -34.83
N PHE A 368 16.42 -0.55 -35.59
CA PHE A 368 17.11 -1.73 -36.12
C PHE A 368 17.92 -1.27 -37.33
N GLY A 369 19.22 -1.59 -37.35
CA GLY A 369 20.20 -1.06 -38.32
C GLY A 369 19.66 -0.83 -39.74
N VAL A 370 20.11 0.31 -40.30
CA VAL A 370 19.65 1.06 -41.50
C VAL A 370 18.48 2.01 -41.27
N ASP A 371 18.68 3.28 -41.64
CA ASP A 371 17.89 4.50 -41.35
C ASP A 371 16.42 4.47 -41.83
N ARG A 372 15.61 3.55 -41.33
CA ARG A 372 14.15 3.57 -41.50
C ARG A 372 13.44 3.16 -40.20
N PRO A 373 12.48 3.95 -39.70
CA PRO A 373 11.63 3.54 -38.59
C PRO A 373 10.72 2.39 -39.03
N ALA A 374 10.73 1.28 -38.30
CA ALA A 374 9.77 0.21 -38.48
C ALA A 374 8.46 0.57 -37.75
N LYS A 375 7.34 0.63 -38.48
CA LYS A 375 6.01 0.61 -37.85
C LYS A 375 5.67 -0.83 -37.49
N VAL A 376 5.72 -1.15 -36.20
CA VAL A 376 5.23 -2.42 -35.68
C VAL A 376 3.80 -2.20 -35.20
N SER A 377 2.86 -2.94 -35.78
CA SER A 377 1.49 -3.07 -35.28
C SER A 377 1.36 -4.39 -34.55
N PHE A 378 1.02 -4.35 -33.26
CA PHE A 378 0.75 -5.53 -32.46
C PHE A 378 -0.75 -5.85 -32.51
N ALA A 379 -1.08 -7.14 -32.54
CA ALA A 379 -2.43 -7.61 -32.23
C ALA A 379 -2.52 -7.68 -30.70
N ASP A 380 -3.47 -6.94 -30.12
CA ASP A 380 -3.74 -7.00 -28.69
C ASP A 380 -4.26 -8.39 -28.34
N SER A 381 -3.52 -9.11 -27.49
CA SER A 381 -4.04 -10.26 -26.75
C SER A 381 -4.18 -9.81 -25.30
N PHE A 382 -5.36 -9.31 -24.97
CA PHE A 382 -5.80 -9.27 -23.59
C PHE A 382 -6.24 -10.69 -23.24
N ILE A 383 -5.69 -11.24 -22.17
CA ILE A 383 -6.35 -12.33 -21.45
C ILE A 383 -7.06 -11.65 -20.27
N ASP A 384 -8.38 -11.57 -20.37
CA ASP A 384 -9.29 -11.06 -19.35
C ASP A 384 -9.51 -12.19 -18.31
N PRO A 385 -9.67 -11.93 -16.99
CA PRO A 385 -10.09 -12.95 -16.01
C PRO A 385 -11.33 -13.80 -16.40
N GLY A 386 -12.15 -13.36 -17.37
CA GLY A 386 -13.21 -14.18 -17.97
C GLY A 386 -12.71 -15.34 -18.86
N ASP A 387 -11.49 -15.27 -19.39
CA ASP A 387 -10.92 -16.25 -20.33
C ASP A 387 -10.53 -17.56 -19.64
N GLU A 388 -10.09 -17.52 -18.37
CA GLU A 388 -9.85 -18.71 -17.54
C GLU A 388 -11.15 -19.52 -17.30
N ILE A 389 -12.31 -18.86 -17.27
CA ILE A 389 -13.63 -19.50 -17.05
C ILE A 389 -14.17 -20.10 -18.36
N MET A 390 -13.94 -19.44 -19.50
CA MET A 390 -14.31 -19.99 -20.82
C MET A 390 -13.46 -21.20 -21.21
N ALA A 391 -12.16 -21.18 -20.89
CA ALA A 391 -11.27 -22.32 -21.01
C ALA A 391 -11.80 -23.55 -20.24
N GLN A 392 -12.45 -23.33 -19.09
CA GLN A 392 -13.11 -24.38 -18.30
C GLN A 392 -14.44 -24.88 -18.89
N LYS A 393 -15.25 -24.01 -19.53
CA LYS A 393 -16.63 -24.33 -19.95
C LYS A 393 -16.76 -24.88 -21.37
N TYR A 394 -15.96 -24.39 -22.32
CA TYR A 394 -16.08 -24.75 -23.74
C TYR A 394 -14.79 -25.32 -24.34
N GLY A 395 -13.62 -24.95 -23.80
CA GLY A 395 -12.29 -25.31 -24.32
C GLY A 395 -11.38 -24.07 -24.38
N GLU A 396 -10.05 -24.23 -24.48
CA GLU A 396 -9.16 -23.06 -24.45
C GLU A 396 -9.41 -22.12 -25.63
N ILE A 397 -9.58 -20.84 -25.33
CA ILE A 397 -9.67 -19.78 -26.34
C ILE A 397 -8.25 -19.39 -26.72
N GLU A 398 -7.89 -19.63 -27.98
CA GLU A 398 -6.59 -19.20 -28.51
C GLU A 398 -6.58 -17.70 -28.83
N LYS A 399 -7.71 -17.16 -29.31
CA LYS A 399 -7.74 -15.81 -29.87
C LYS A 399 -9.15 -15.24 -30.00
N ILE A 400 -9.31 -13.95 -29.71
CA ILE A 400 -10.52 -13.17 -29.99
C ILE A 400 -10.17 -11.98 -30.89
N GLU A 401 -10.95 -11.74 -31.94
CA GLU A 401 -10.72 -10.65 -32.88
C GLU A 401 -12.00 -9.88 -33.21
N LEU A 402 -12.08 -8.61 -32.81
CA LEU A 402 -13.25 -7.77 -33.09
C LEU A 402 -13.10 -7.04 -34.44
N ALA A 403 -14.15 -7.04 -35.27
CA ALA A 403 -14.12 -6.42 -36.59
C ALA A 403 -13.92 -4.89 -36.54
N ARG A 404 -14.35 -4.23 -35.46
CA ARG A 404 -14.05 -2.81 -35.20
C ARG A 404 -12.54 -2.51 -35.17
N ASN A 405 -11.74 -3.47 -34.74
CA ASN A 405 -10.28 -3.37 -34.65
C ASN A 405 -9.56 -3.87 -35.93
N MET A 406 -10.31 -4.37 -36.92
CA MET A 406 -9.77 -4.80 -38.20
C MET A 406 -9.90 -3.67 -39.25
N PRO A 407 -8.80 -3.07 -39.73
CA PRO A 407 -8.87 -1.96 -40.68
C PRO A 407 -9.50 -2.36 -42.04
N SER A 408 -9.37 -3.64 -42.41
CA SER A 408 -9.92 -4.21 -43.65
C SER A 408 -11.39 -4.61 -43.57
N ALA A 409 -11.98 -4.67 -42.37
CA ALA A 409 -13.35 -5.11 -42.19
C ALA A 409 -14.34 -4.02 -42.59
N ARG A 410 -15.24 -4.35 -43.54
CA ARG A 410 -16.29 -3.44 -44.05
C ARG A 410 -17.41 -3.20 -43.06
N ARG A 411 -17.68 -4.19 -42.21
CA ARG A 411 -18.66 -4.18 -41.12
C ARG A 411 -17.91 -4.16 -39.79
N LYS A 412 -18.47 -3.51 -38.76
CA LYS A 412 -17.81 -3.34 -37.44
C LYS A 412 -18.55 -4.03 -36.29
N ASP A 413 -19.72 -4.56 -36.59
CA ASP A 413 -20.72 -5.17 -35.71
C ASP A 413 -20.54 -6.69 -35.56
N PHE A 414 -19.32 -7.20 -35.77
CA PHE A 414 -19.04 -8.64 -35.60
C PHE A 414 -17.66 -8.89 -34.99
N GLY A 415 -17.43 -10.12 -34.53
CA GLY A 415 -16.13 -10.57 -34.02
C GLY A 415 -15.92 -12.08 -34.22
N PHE A 416 -14.67 -12.51 -34.14
CA PHE A 416 -14.25 -13.89 -34.27
C PHE A 416 -13.69 -14.41 -32.95
N VAL A 417 -14.09 -15.61 -32.55
CA VAL A 417 -13.51 -16.34 -31.41
C VAL A 417 -12.91 -17.64 -31.92
N THR A 418 -11.66 -17.89 -31.55
CA THR A 418 -10.85 -19.02 -32.01
C THR A 418 -10.56 -19.94 -30.84
N PHE A 419 -10.86 -21.22 -31.01
CA PHE A 419 -10.65 -22.25 -29.99
C PHE A 419 -9.53 -23.21 -30.38
N ASP A 420 -8.90 -23.79 -29.37
CA ASP A 420 -7.87 -24.82 -29.48
C ASP A 420 -8.37 -26.10 -30.18
N THR A 421 -9.67 -26.38 -30.09
CA THR A 421 -10.32 -27.57 -30.63
C THR A 421 -11.60 -27.25 -31.42
N HIS A 422 -11.90 -28.09 -32.40
CA HIS A 422 -13.12 -27.99 -33.20
C HIS A 422 -14.39 -28.19 -32.36
N ASP A 423 -14.39 -29.16 -31.43
CA ASP A 423 -15.55 -29.47 -30.59
C ASP A 423 -15.91 -28.32 -29.64
N ALA A 424 -14.90 -27.59 -29.13
CA ALA A 424 -15.10 -26.38 -28.33
C ALA A 424 -15.86 -25.30 -29.11
N ALA A 425 -15.42 -25.03 -30.34
CA ALA A 425 -16.07 -24.08 -31.23
C ALA A 425 -17.50 -24.50 -31.59
N VAL A 426 -17.74 -25.79 -31.86
CA VAL A 426 -19.08 -26.33 -32.15
C VAL A 426 -20.01 -26.19 -30.95
N THR A 427 -19.52 -26.48 -29.75
CA THR A 427 -20.30 -26.42 -28.51
C THR A 427 -20.68 -24.98 -28.19
N CYS A 428 -19.73 -24.06 -28.31
CA CYS A 428 -19.97 -22.63 -28.16
C CYS A 428 -21.03 -22.11 -29.15
N ALA A 429 -20.86 -22.39 -30.45
CA ALA A 429 -21.79 -21.93 -31.48
C ALA A 429 -23.22 -22.48 -31.29
N LYS A 430 -23.36 -23.75 -30.89
CA LYS A 430 -24.68 -24.35 -30.58
C LYS A 430 -25.33 -23.71 -29.36
N SER A 431 -24.55 -23.41 -28.32
CA SER A 431 -25.05 -22.76 -27.10
C SER A 431 -25.58 -21.36 -27.38
N ILE A 432 -24.85 -20.58 -28.17
CA ILE A 432 -25.24 -19.21 -28.56
C ILE A 432 -26.51 -19.23 -29.42
N ASN A 433 -26.59 -20.13 -30.39
CA ASN A 433 -27.73 -20.21 -31.31
C ASN A 433 -29.03 -20.72 -30.67
N ASN A 434 -28.95 -21.39 -29.51
CA ASN A 434 -30.11 -21.94 -28.79
C ASN A 434 -30.61 -21.03 -27.66
N ALA A 435 -29.94 -19.92 -27.37
CA ALA A 435 -30.31 -18.98 -26.34
C ALA A 435 -30.98 -17.73 -26.96
N GLU A 436 -32.18 -17.36 -26.51
CA GLU A 436 -32.79 -16.07 -26.88
C GLU A 436 -32.08 -14.95 -26.10
N LEU A 437 -31.05 -14.34 -26.70
CA LEU A 437 -30.15 -13.40 -26.03
C LEU A 437 -30.35 -11.96 -26.52
N GLY A 438 -30.63 -11.06 -25.59
CA GLY A 438 -30.79 -9.60 -25.79
C GLY A 438 -32.19 -9.09 -25.45
N GLU A 439 -32.29 -7.85 -24.96
CA GLU A 439 -33.54 -7.15 -24.67
C GLU A 439 -33.79 -6.02 -25.70
N GLY A 440 -34.98 -5.96 -26.28
CA GLY A 440 -35.33 -4.96 -27.30
C GLY A 440 -34.69 -5.20 -28.68
N ASP A 441 -34.26 -4.13 -29.36
CA ASP A 441 -33.69 -4.16 -30.72
C ASP A 441 -32.25 -4.71 -30.79
N ASN A 442 -31.64 -5.03 -29.63
CA ASN A 442 -30.26 -5.51 -29.49
C ASN A 442 -30.19 -7.03 -29.27
N LYS A 443 -30.88 -7.82 -30.11
CA LYS A 443 -30.79 -9.29 -30.06
C LYS A 443 -29.56 -9.79 -30.83
N LEU A 444 -28.82 -10.71 -30.22
CA LEU A 444 -27.65 -11.34 -30.85
C LEU A 444 -28.04 -12.03 -32.16
N GLY A 445 -27.25 -11.79 -33.21
CA GLY A 445 -27.37 -12.53 -34.46
C GLY A 445 -26.81 -13.96 -34.35
N PRO A 446 -27.23 -14.87 -35.24
CA PRO A 446 -26.76 -16.26 -35.25
C PRO A 446 -25.24 -16.37 -35.39
N ALA A 447 -24.65 -17.27 -34.62
CA ALA A 447 -23.23 -17.61 -34.64
C ALA A 447 -22.95 -18.65 -35.72
N TYR A 448 -21.94 -18.39 -36.56
CA TYR A 448 -21.56 -19.26 -37.67
C TYR A 448 -20.17 -19.84 -37.47
N GLN A 449 -20.03 -21.14 -37.80
CA GLN A 449 -18.75 -21.83 -37.73
C GLN A 449 -18.05 -21.78 -39.09
N HIS A 450 -16.79 -21.34 -39.07
CA HIS A 450 -15.94 -21.30 -40.26
C HIS A 450 -14.71 -22.21 -40.11
N PRO A 451 -14.38 -23.06 -41.10
CA PRO A 451 -13.12 -23.81 -41.11
C PRO A 451 -11.96 -22.88 -41.49
N PHE A 452 -10.92 -22.84 -40.64
CA PHE A 452 -9.74 -22.00 -40.89
C PHE A 452 -8.89 -22.56 -42.03
N ARG A 453 -8.66 -21.80 -43.11
CA ARG A 453 -7.78 -22.20 -44.23
C ARG A 453 -6.34 -21.79 -43.93
N GLY A 454 -5.68 -22.53 -43.04
CA GLY A 454 -4.28 -22.25 -42.69
C GLY A 454 -3.63 -23.33 -41.84
N GLY A 455 -3.30 -24.48 -42.44
CA GLY A 455 -2.19 -25.37 -42.05
C GLY A 455 -2.21 -26.09 -40.68
N LYS A 456 -3.06 -25.72 -39.72
CA LYS A 456 -3.30 -26.49 -38.49
C LYS A 456 -4.72 -27.05 -38.53
N GLU A 457 -4.86 -28.35 -38.73
CA GLU A 457 -6.13 -29.08 -38.85
C GLU A 457 -6.92 -29.22 -37.52
N SER A 458 -6.94 -28.20 -36.66
CA SER A 458 -7.65 -28.26 -35.37
C SER A 458 -8.39 -26.97 -34.99
N ILE A 459 -8.13 -25.86 -35.70
CA ILE A 459 -8.55 -24.54 -35.27
C ILE A 459 -9.86 -24.16 -35.98
N SER A 460 -10.90 -23.88 -35.20
CA SER A 460 -12.23 -23.52 -35.69
C SER A 460 -12.68 -22.18 -35.13
N VAL A 461 -13.30 -21.35 -35.98
CA VAL A 461 -13.63 -19.97 -35.66
C VAL A 461 -15.14 -19.79 -35.60
N VAL A 462 -15.62 -19.08 -34.58
CA VAL A 462 -17.02 -18.68 -34.42
C VAL A 462 -17.14 -17.18 -34.70
N GLU A 463 -17.97 -16.80 -35.68
CA GLU A 463 -18.31 -15.40 -35.96
C GLU A 463 -19.58 -15.00 -35.19
N ILE A 464 -19.54 -13.93 -34.41
CA ILE A 464 -20.65 -13.42 -33.60
C ILE A 464 -21.06 -12.04 -34.10
N SER A 465 -22.33 -11.87 -34.43
CA SER A 465 -22.91 -10.61 -34.92
C SER A 465 -23.52 -9.80 -33.77
N ASP A 466 -22.64 -9.22 -32.93
CA ASP A 466 -22.80 -8.00 -32.09
C ASP A 466 -21.78 -8.04 -30.93
N PRO A 467 -20.65 -7.33 -31.04
CA PRO A 467 -19.54 -7.44 -30.09
C PRO A 467 -19.71 -6.65 -28.79
N GLU A 468 -20.71 -5.76 -28.67
CA GLU A 468 -20.96 -5.05 -27.40
C GLU A 468 -21.67 -5.93 -26.37
N ILE A 469 -22.43 -6.93 -26.83
CA ILE A 469 -23.09 -7.92 -25.95
C ILE A 469 -22.12 -9.00 -25.47
N ILE A 470 -20.98 -9.17 -26.16
CA ILE A 470 -19.90 -10.07 -25.72
C ILE A 470 -19.56 -9.72 -24.27
N HIS A 471 -19.35 -8.44 -23.94
CA HIS A 471 -19.00 -7.98 -22.59
C HIS A 471 -20.07 -8.28 -21.50
N CYS A 472 -21.36 -8.36 -21.88
CA CYS A 472 -22.46 -8.72 -20.97
C CYS A 472 -22.55 -10.23 -20.73
N PHE A 473 -22.15 -11.05 -21.71
CA PHE A 473 -22.16 -12.52 -21.62
C PHE A 473 -21.24 -13.02 -20.49
N TRP A 474 -20.12 -12.35 -20.25
CA TRP A 474 -19.16 -12.69 -19.19
C TRP A 474 -19.61 -12.32 -17.78
N SER A 475 -20.67 -11.52 -17.63
CA SER A 475 -21.16 -11.05 -16.34
C SER A 475 -22.34 -11.87 -15.78
N GLN A 476 -23.10 -12.60 -16.61
CA GLN A 476 -24.36 -13.24 -16.17
C GLN A 476 -24.24 -14.74 -15.87
N ASP A 477 -23.19 -15.44 -16.31
CA ASP A 477 -23.07 -16.89 -16.15
C ASP A 477 -22.26 -17.35 -14.91
N MET A 478 -21.86 -16.42 -14.01
CA MET A 478 -21.06 -16.73 -12.81
C MET A 478 -21.84 -17.38 -11.65
N GLU A 479 -23.16 -17.60 -11.75
CA GLU A 479 -23.95 -18.13 -10.61
C GLU A 479 -23.97 -19.66 -10.47
N ASN A 480 -23.45 -20.44 -11.42
CA ASN A 480 -23.73 -21.89 -11.47
C ASN A 480 -22.52 -22.85 -11.32
N LEU A 481 -21.48 -22.50 -10.56
CA LEU A 481 -20.48 -23.49 -10.15
C LEU A 481 -19.77 -23.18 -8.80
N LYS A 482 -20.49 -23.24 -7.68
CA LYS A 482 -19.86 -23.25 -6.34
C LYS A 482 -19.43 -24.68 -5.95
N VAL A 483 -18.12 -24.94 -5.91
CA VAL A 483 -17.56 -25.87 -4.93
C VAL A 483 -17.53 -25.11 -3.60
N PRO A 484 -18.13 -25.61 -2.51
CA PRO A 484 -18.23 -24.85 -1.27
C PRO A 484 -16.84 -24.70 -0.63
N VAL A 485 -16.25 -23.51 -0.77
CA VAL A 485 -15.11 -23.08 0.03
C VAL A 485 -15.65 -22.62 1.39
N ASP A 486 -15.07 -23.13 2.48
CA ASP A 486 -15.39 -22.68 3.84
C ASP A 486 -14.75 -21.31 4.09
N GLU A 487 -15.39 -20.26 3.57
CA GLU A 487 -14.92 -18.87 3.68
C GLU A 487 -14.83 -18.40 5.14
N LEU A 488 -15.72 -18.89 6.01
CA LEU A 488 -15.70 -18.52 7.43
C LEU A 488 -14.50 -19.14 8.13
N GLY A 489 -14.20 -20.42 7.87
CA GLY A 489 -13.01 -21.09 8.39
C GLY A 489 -11.71 -20.36 8.05
N LEU A 490 -11.57 -19.92 6.79
CA LEU A 490 -10.40 -19.15 6.33
C LEU A 490 -10.30 -17.79 7.02
N ALA A 491 -11.42 -17.09 7.19
CA ALA A 491 -11.45 -15.79 7.86
C ALA A 491 -11.10 -15.91 9.36
N LEU A 492 -11.56 -16.98 10.01
CA LEU A 492 -11.28 -17.27 11.42
C LEU A 492 -9.81 -17.65 11.65
N GLU A 493 -9.25 -18.49 10.78
CA GLU A 493 -7.84 -18.88 10.88
C GLU A 493 -6.94 -17.64 10.83
N LYS A 494 -7.17 -16.77 9.85
CA LYS A 494 -6.40 -15.54 9.64
C LYS A 494 -6.47 -14.56 10.81
N ALA A 495 -7.63 -14.45 11.46
CA ALA A 495 -7.88 -13.49 12.54
C ALA A 495 -7.65 -14.08 13.94
N SER A 496 -7.24 -15.33 14.08
CA SER A 496 -7.15 -15.98 15.39
C SER A 496 -5.82 -15.76 16.11
N THR A 497 -5.89 -15.70 17.44
CA THR A 497 -4.73 -15.88 18.32
C THR A 497 -4.26 -17.35 18.29
N PRO A 498 -3.05 -17.68 18.80
CA PRO A 498 -2.60 -19.06 18.92
C PRO A 498 -3.54 -20.00 19.69
N ASN A 499 -4.37 -19.45 20.59
CA ASN A 499 -5.38 -20.21 21.35
C ASN A 499 -6.75 -20.24 20.65
N LYS A 500 -6.80 -19.95 19.34
CA LYS A 500 -8.03 -19.88 18.53
C LYS A 500 -9.06 -18.87 19.03
N THR A 501 -8.64 -17.79 19.67
CA THR A 501 -9.54 -16.69 20.09
C THR A 501 -9.54 -15.57 19.04
N VAL A 502 -10.72 -15.08 18.66
CA VAL A 502 -10.93 -13.98 17.70
C VAL A 502 -11.74 -12.86 18.35
N ILE A 503 -11.45 -11.59 18.06
CA ILE A 503 -12.27 -10.45 18.45
C ILE A 503 -13.26 -10.16 17.32
N ILE A 504 -14.56 -10.14 17.59
CA ILE A 504 -15.57 -10.01 16.53
C ILE A 504 -16.30 -8.68 16.65
N ALA A 505 -16.34 -7.92 15.55
CA ALA A 505 -17.17 -6.73 15.41
C ALA A 505 -18.07 -6.85 14.17
N VAL A 506 -19.35 -6.50 14.32
CA VAL A 506 -20.32 -6.55 13.21
C VAL A 506 -20.61 -5.14 12.73
N VAL A 507 -20.53 -4.93 11.43
CA VAL A 507 -20.71 -3.62 10.80
C VAL A 507 -21.66 -3.71 9.60
N ASN A 508 -22.41 -2.64 9.41
CA ASN A 508 -23.23 -2.42 8.23
C ASN A 508 -22.89 -1.04 7.62
N LYS A 509 -23.52 -0.73 6.49
CA LYS A 509 -23.36 0.51 5.72
C LYS A 509 -23.43 1.78 6.58
N ALA A 510 -24.34 1.83 7.55
CA ALA A 510 -24.49 3.01 8.42
C ALA A 510 -23.32 3.23 9.38
N TYR A 511 -22.52 2.20 9.70
CA TYR A 511 -21.30 2.37 10.49
C TYR A 511 -20.14 2.95 9.67
N VAL A 512 -20.16 2.76 8.35
CA VAL A 512 -19.05 3.07 7.44
C VAL A 512 -19.29 4.28 6.55
N GLU A 513 -20.53 4.77 6.47
CA GLU A 513 -20.88 6.00 5.77
C GLU A 513 -20.69 7.23 6.66
N GLN A 514 -20.20 8.32 6.07
CA GLN A 514 -20.08 9.61 6.74
C GLN A 514 -21.46 10.27 6.83
N SER A 515 -21.83 10.76 8.02
CA SER A 515 -22.96 11.68 8.14
C SER A 515 -22.58 13.07 7.66
N VAL A 516 -23.56 13.85 7.23
CA VAL A 516 -23.37 15.20 6.65
C VAL A 516 -22.61 16.14 7.61
N ASP A 517 -22.65 15.86 8.91
CA ASP A 517 -22.09 16.70 9.96
C ASP A 517 -20.86 16.08 10.69
N ALA A 518 -20.35 14.92 10.26
CA ALA A 518 -19.24 14.25 10.93
C ALA A 518 -18.00 14.09 10.05
N GLU A 519 -16.84 14.51 10.56
CA GLU A 519 -15.53 14.35 9.89
C GLU A 519 -15.06 12.88 9.84
N THR A 520 -15.61 12.01 10.71
CA THR A 520 -15.23 10.59 10.85
C THR A 520 -16.47 9.69 10.96
N THR A 521 -16.32 8.42 10.58
CA THR A 521 -17.40 7.42 10.66
C THR A 521 -17.37 6.69 12.02
N MET A 522 -18.48 6.09 12.43
CA MET A 522 -18.51 5.28 13.66
C MET A 522 -17.50 4.12 13.60
N PHE A 523 -17.32 3.53 12.41
CA PHE A 523 -16.32 2.51 12.18
C PHE A 523 -14.89 3.05 12.31
N ASP A 524 -14.63 4.27 11.81
CA ASP A 524 -13.32 4.91 11.96
C ASP A 524 -13.01 5.26 13.43
N LEU A 525 -14.00 5.77 14.18
CA LEU A 525 -13.87 6.01 15.63
C LEU A 525 -13.63 4.71 16.42
N PHE A 526 -14.33 3.64 16.05
CA PHE A 526 -14.12 2.32 16.64
C PHE A 526 -12.68 1.85 16.43
N LEU A 527 -12.16 1.91 15.20
CA LEU A 527 -10.77 1.54 14.94
C LEU A 527 -9.79 2.46 15.67
N GLU A 528 -10.04 3.77 15.66
CA GLU A 528 -9.23 4.78 16.38
C GLU A 528 -9.09 4.45 17.87
N SER A 529 -10.12 3.88 18.50
CA SER A 529 -10.04 3.44 19.89
C SER A 529 -8.98 2.34 20.13
N PHE A 530 -8.79 1.40 19.20
CA PHE A 530 -7.70 0.41 19.28
C PHE A 530 -6.33 1.05 19.06
N TRP A 531 -6.29 2.08 18.23
CA TRP A 531 -5.06 2.77 17.89
C TRP A 531 -4.56 3.75 18.95
N LEU A 532 -5.47 4.36 19.72
CA LEU A 532 -5.18 5.32 20.79
C LEU A 532 -5.17 4.67 22.19
N GLY A 533 -5.84 3.52 22.35
CA GLY A 533 -5.88 2.80 23.61
C GLY A 533 -4.51 2.26 24.03
N GLU A 534 -4.31 2.15 25.34
CA GLU A 534 -3.10 1.60 25.94
C GLU A 534 -3.05 0.09 25.66
N ASP A 535 -1.99 -0.37 24.98
CA ASP A 535 -1.75 -1.76 24.58
C ASP A 535 -2.83 -2.44 23.71
N THR A 536 -3.74 -1.67 23.11
CA THR A 536 -4.83 -2.23 22.28
C THR A 536 -4.47 -2.40 20.80
N ARG A 537 -3.40 -1.75 20.31
CA ARG A 537 -3.03 -1.75 18.89
C ARG A 537 -2.75 -3.15 18.32
N PRO A 538 -2.03 -4.07 19.03
CA PRO A 538 -1.81 -5.43 18.54
C PRO A 538 -3.10 -6.26 18.41
N LEU A 539 -4.18 -5.88 19.09
CA LEU A 539 -5.45 -6.60 19.04
C LEU A 539 -6.14 -6.47 17.67
N LEU A 540 -5.75 -5.51 16.84
CA LEU A 540 -6.26 -5.36 15.46
C LEU A 540 -5.92 -6.56 14.58
N ASP A 541 -4.80 -7.25 14.84
CA ASP A 541 -4.43 -8.46 14.10
C ASP A 541 -5.41 -9.62 14.38
N HIS A 542 -6.08 -9.55 15.53
CA HIS A 542 -7.06 -10.54 15.97
C HIS A 542 -8.52 -10.08 15.82
N LEU A 543 -8.74 -8.93 15.18
CA LEU A 543 -10.05 -8.36 14.94
C LEU A 543 -10.61 -8.86 13.61
N LEU A 544 -11.73 -9.59 13.67
CA LEU A 544 -12.54 -10.01 12.53
C LEU A 544 -13.79 -9.13 12.42
N ILE A 545 -13.87 -8.41 11.31
CA ILE A 545 -15.00 -7.58 10.95
C ILE A 545 -15.99 -8.40 10.12
N ILE A 546 -17.20 -8.52 10.65
CA ILE A 546 -18.32 -9.17 9.99
C ILE A 546 -19.15 -8.09 9.31
N ALA A 547 -19.03 -8.02 7.98
CA ALA A 547 -19.82 -7.11 7.17
C ALA A 547 -21.14 -7.78 6.76
N VAL A 548 -22.27 -7.14 7.11
CA VAL A 548 -23.62 -7.66 6.79
C VAL A 548 -24.19 -7.10 5.48
N ASP A 549 -23.44 -6.25 4.79
CA ASP A 549 -23.76 -5.72 3.47
C ASP A 549 -22.48 -5.44 2.67
N GLN A 550 -22.64 -5.19 1.37
CA GLN A 550 -21.54 -5.02 0.43
C GLN A 550 -20.70 -3.77 0.73
N ALA A 551 -21.34 -2.64 1.07
CA ALA A 551 -20.63 -1.38 1.32
C ALA A 551 -19.72 -1.49 2.55
N ALA A 552 -20.21 -2.13 3.61
CA ALA A 552 -19.41 -2.39 4.80
C ALA A 552 -18.26 -3.38 4.53
N TYR A 553 -18.48 -4.38 3.68
CA TYR A 553 -17.46 -5.35 3.31
C TYR A 553 -16.34 -4.70 2.49
N GLU A 554 -16.68 -3.90 1.50
CA GLU A 554 -15.73 -3.12 0.71
C GLU A 554 -14.97 -2.12 1.58
N ARG A 555 -15.63 -1.44 2.52
CA ARG A 555 -14.94 -0.56 3.47
C ARG A 555 -13.96 -1.33 4.36
N CYS A 556 -14.34 -2.51 4.83
CA CYS A 556 -13.47 -3.36 5.62
C CYS A 556 -12.21 -3.77 4.83
N LEU A 557 -12.39 -4.23 3.58
CA LEU A 557 -11.29 -4.59 2.68
C LEU A 557 -10.40 -3.39 2.39
N PHE A 558 -11.00 -2.22 2.14
CA PHE A 558 -10.30 -0.95 1.95
C PHE A 558 -9.43 -0.58 3.17
N LYS A 559 -9.92 -0.87 4.39
CA LYS A 559 -9.17 -0.67 5.65
C LYS A 559 -8.15 -1.77 5.94
N ARG A 560 -8.02 -2.79 5.07
CA ARG A 560 -7.09 -3.93 5.16
C ARG A 560 -7.22 -4.71 6.47
N LEU A 561 -8.44 -4.88 6.97
CA LEU A 561 -8.73 -5.67 8.16
C LEU A 561 -9.01 -7.13 7.80
N ASN A 562 -9.16 -8.00 8.81
CA ASN A 562 -9.75 -9.32 8.57
C ASN A 562 -11.26 -9.12 8.38
N CYS A 563 -11.77 -9.51 7.22
CA CYS A 563 -13.14 -9.25 6.81
C CYS A 563 -13.84 -10.56 6.45
N TYR A 564 -15.09 -10.71 6.87
CA TYR A 564 -15.97 -11.77 6.41
C TYR A 564 -17.32 -11.18 6.00
N LYS A 565 -17.76 -11.49 4.79
CA LYS A 565 -19.07 -11.07 4.30
C LYS A 565 -20.10 -12.09 4.76
N LEU A 566 -21.04 -11.65 5.60
CA LEU A 566 -22.10 -12.50 6.08
C LEU A 566 -23.18 -12.62 5.01
N GLU A 567 -23.36 -13.81 4.43
CA GLU A 567 -24.49 -14.06 3.53
C GLU A 567 -25.82 -13.92 4.30
N THR A 568 -26.79 -13.22 3.71
CA THR A 568 -28.11 -12.97 4.30
C THR A 568 -29.18 -13.56 3.38
N GLU A 569 -30.04 -14.42 3.90
CA GLU A 569 -31.10 -15.07 3.12
C GLU A 569 -32.29 -14.10 2.87
N GLY A 570 -32.63 -13.86 1.60
CA GLY A 570 -33.85 -13.14 1.21
C GLY A 570 -33.75 -11.60 1.18
N ALA A 571 -34.91 -10.93 1.10
CA ALA A 571 -35.06 -9.46 0.99
C ALA A 571 -34.66 -8.66 2.25
N ASP A 572 -33.76 -9.20 3.07
CA ASP A 572 -33.31 -8.60 4.31
C ASP A 572 -32.29 -7.50 4.05
N GLN A 573 -32.79 -6.29 3.85
CA GLN A 573 -31.95 -5.11 3.71
C GLN A 573 -31.40 -4.69 5.08
N PHE A 574 -30.21 -5.19 5.42
CA PHE A 574 -29.43 -4.68 6.55
C PHE A 574 -28.74 -3.34 6.26
N GLU A 575 -28.86 -2.83 5.03
CA GLU A 575 -28.41 -1.51 4.63
C GLU A 575 -29.12 -0.40 5.45
N GLY A 576 -28.36 0.63 5.81
CA GLY A 576 -28.86 1.78 6.58
C GLY A 576 -28.93 1.56 8.09
N GLU A 577 -29.23 2.63 8.82
CA GLU A 577 -29.27 2.63 10.28
C GLU A 577 -30.38 1.71 10.82
N LYS A 578 -30.04 0.86 11.80
CA LYS A 578 -31.02 0.01 12.50
C LYS A 578 -31.30 0.57 13.88
N ILE A 579 -32.44 1.25 14.00
CA ILE A 579 -32.93 1.79 15.27
C ILE A 579 -33.01 0.66 16.30
N TYR A 580 -32.45 0.91 17.48
CA TYR A 580 -32.45 -0.03 18.60
C TYR A 580 -33.85 -0.60 18.85
N MET A 581 -33.96 -1.92 19.02
CA MET A 581 -35.21 -2.68 19.21
C MET A 581 -36.20 -2.64 18.04
N SER A 582 -35.85 -2.08 16.88
CA SER A 582 -36.66 -2.23 15.67
C SER A 582 -36.67 -3.69 15.18
N PRO A 583 -37.67 -4.11 14.39
CA PRO A 583 -37.69 -5.44 13.79
C PRO A 583 -36.41 -5.78 13.00
N GLY A 584 -35.87 -4.80 12.26
CA GLY A 584 -34.60 -4.96 11.53
C GLY A 584 -33.38 -5.12 12.45
N PHE A 585 -33.33 -4.37 13.55
CA PHE A 585 -32.30 -4.53 14.57
C PHE A 585 -32.35 -5.93 15.21
N ILE A 586 -33.54 -6.38 15.61
CA ILE A 586 -33.73 -7.70 16.22
C ILE A 586 -33.29 -8.81 15.25
N LYS A 587 -33.67 -8.72 13.98
CA LYS A 587 -33.27 -9.68 12.95
C LYS A 587 -31.75 -9.74 12.75
N MET A 588 -31.09 -8.57 12.75
CA MET A 588 -29.63 -8.46 12.67
C MET A 588 -28.94 -9.11 13.88
N MET A 589 -29.49 -8.92 15.09
CA MET A 589 -28.95 -9.54 16.31
C MET A 589 -29.09 -11.07 16.33
N TRP A 590 -30.21 -11.61 15.81
CA TRP A 590 -30.37 -13.06 15.66
C TRP A 590 -29.40 -13.64 14.64
N ARG A 591 -29.19 -12.96 13.51
CA ARG A 591 -28.21 -13.41 12.51
C ARG A 591 -26.79 -13.41 13.06
N ARG A 592 -26.41 -12.37 13.81
CA ARG A 592 -25.15 -12.34 14.56
C ARG A 592 -25.03 -13.53 15.53
N THR A 593 -26.10 -13.85 16.26
CA THR A 593 -26.09 -14.97 17.22
C THR A 593 -25.86 -16.31 16.51
N HIS A 594 -26.43 -16.49 15.31
CA HIS A 594 -26.20 -17.68 14.49
C HIS A 594 -24.75 -17.79 14.02
N LEU A 595 -24.17 -16.68 13.57
CA LEU A 595 -22.75 -16.62 13.21
C LEU A 595 -21.83 -16.98 14.39
N LEU A 596 -22.10 -16.44 15.59
CA LEU A 596 -21.30 -16.77 16.77
C LEU A 596 -21.37 -18.28 17.11
N LEU A 597 -22.51 -18.93 16.87
CA LEU A 597 -22.62 -20.38 16.99
C LEU A 597 -21.78 -21.11 15.94
N GLU A 598 -21.71 -20.60 14.70
CA GLU A 598 -20.84 -21.15 13.65
C GLU A 598 -19.37 -21.01 14.01
N VAL A 599 -18.93 -19.88 14.56
CA VAL A 599 -17.56 -19.68 15.04
C VAL A 599 -17.17 -20.76 16.08
N LEU A 600 -18.06 -21.05 17.03
CA LEU A 600 -17.84 -22.11 18.02
C LEU A 600 -17.79 -23.50 17.39
N LYS A 601 -18.63 -23.78 16.38
CA LYS A 601 -18.60 -25.06 15.64
C LYS A 601 -17.29 -25.27 14.90
N HIS A 602 -16.64 -24.20 14.44
CA HIS A 602 -15.30 -24.24 13.83
C HIS A 602 -14.17 -24.38 14.87
N GLY A 603 -14.50 -24.43 16.17
CA GLY A 603 -13.54 -24.64 17.25
C GLY A 603 -12.77 -23.38 17.67
N TYR A 604 -13.33 -22.20 17.40
CA TYR A 604 -12.76 -20.92 17.81
C TYR A 604 -13.51 -20.32 19.01
N ASN A 605 -12.76 -19.66 19.89
CA ASN A 605 -13.30 -18.79 20.93
C ASN A 605 -13.49 -17.38 20.36
N PHE A 606 -14.41 -16.59 20.93
CA PHE A 606 -14.56 -15.21 20.52
C PHE A 606 -14.71 -14.26 21.71
N ILE A 607 -14.25 -13.02 21.52
CA ILE A 607 -14.50 -11.88 22.39
C ILE A 607 -15.49 -10.97 21.65
N PHE A 608 -16.56 -10.57 22.34
CA PHE A 608 -17.55 -9.66 21.77
C PHE A 608 -18.14 -8.74 22.83
N THR A 609 -18.61 -7.58 22.40
CA THR A 609 -19.21 -6.60 23.29
C THR A 609 -20.72 -6.84 23.41
N VAL A 610 -21.20 -6.93 24.65
CA VAL A 610 -22.64 -6.93 24.96
C VAL A 610 -22.98 -5.74 25.84
N ARG A 611 -24.18 -5.18 25.60
CA ARG A 611 -24.80 -4.26 26.53
C ARG A 611 -25.58 -5.08 27.56
N PHE A 612 -25.24 -4.93 28.83
CA PHE A 612 -25.95 -5.59 29.94
C PHE A 612 -26.67 -4.53 30.77
N SER A 613 -27.96 -4.72 31.06
CA SER A 613 -28.73 -3.82 31.93
C SER A 613 -28.99 -4.53 33.26
N LEU A 614 -28.42 -3.99 34.33
CA LEU A 614 -28.73 -4.38 35.71
C LEU A 614 -29.29 -3.13 36.42
N ASN A 615 -30.55 -3.20 36.86
CA ASN A 615 -31.20 -2.18 37.69
C ASN A 615 -31.08 -0.75 37.15
N SER A 616 -31.48 -0.53 35.91
CA SER A 616 -31.65 0.83 35.33
C SER A 616 -30.35 1.62 35.14
N VAL A 617 -29.17 0.98 35.24
CA VAL A 617 -27.88 1.57 34.88
C VAL A 617 -27.30 0.77 33.71
N ASP A 618 -26.94 1.48 32.64
CA ASP A 618 -26.34 0.88 31.45
C ASP A 618 -24.83 0.63 31.65
N PHE A 619 -24.40 -0.61 31.47
CA PHE A 619 -22.98 -0.98 31.42
C PHE A 619 -22.67 -1.70 30.10
N CYS A 620 -21.55 -1.35 29.47
CA CYS A 620 -20.92 -2.17 28.42
C CYS A 620 -19.95 -3.13 29.10
N VAL A 621 -20.13 -4.43 28.89
CA VAL A 621 -19.26 -5.47 29.45
C VAL A 621 -18.63 -6.25 28.30
N LEU A 622 -17.31 -6.44 28.34
CA LEU A 622 -16.62 -7.40 27.49
C LEU A 622 -16.95 -8.81 28.00
N VAL A 623 -17.47 -9.68 27.13
CA VAL A 623 -17.73 -11.09 27.43
C VAL A 623 -16.82 -11.97 26.60
#